data_AF-A0A7S2VAY9-F1
#
_entry.id   AF-A0A7S2VAY9-F1
#
_cell.length_a   1.000
_cell.length_b   1.000
_cell.length_c   1.000
_cell.angle_alpha   90.00
_cell.angle_beta   90.00
_cell.angle_gamma   90.00
#
_symmetry.space_group_name_H-M   'P 1'
#
loop_
_entity.id
_entity.type
_entity.pdbx_description
1 polymer ?
#
loop_
_entity_poly.entity_id
_entity_poly.type
_entity_poly.pdbx_seq_one_letter_code
_entity_poly.pdbx_strand_id
1 'polypeptide(L)'
;MPFFFNWCAVKWVNVWMGKAIFQTIPTNKNRAIILQDQYWDVTDEQIKEHYDWLSQFFHHSNYIRVDNQPVFFCYNWDERTIPILSKLREYAIEDGFDGLFLIQGRSAMPDHIYSPPKNLTKVLQEKLMRTMQTLETLGMDDNKFDSSIFNQSMAYPYPLEYIARPFTVPQWCLAKPHEPPFTSLGERKRHPEIFGVVTAFDNSPRRPDKEASVYNEGPPHAILERFRRNLFAAVYYQTCCLERNLVEDKFVAINAWNEWGEGMALEPSDVVGAGFLETIRDVKAQVARIGCNGDGVPVQSRGSSTNPIETADEIRARLINETGWFYNPMTKSDKKKKGKE
;
A
#
# COMPACT_ATOMS: atom_id res chain seq x y z
N MET A 1 1.80 -14.89 -13.76
CA MET A 1 1.92 -13.83 -12.73
C MET A 1 1.40 -14.42 -11.43
N PRO A 2 2.19 -14.43 -10.36
CA PRO A 2 1.72 -14.87 -9.04
C PRO A 2 0.56 -14.02 -8.54
N PHE A 3 -0.39 -14.60 -7.80
CA PHE A 3 -1.53 -13.90 -7.24
C PHE A 3 -2.04 -14.53 -5.94
N PHE A 4 -2.81 -13.76 -5.17
CA PHE A 4 -3.64 -14.24 -4.06
C PHE A 4 -4.91 -13.38 -3.97
N PHE A 5 -5.91 -13.84 -3.23
CA PHE A 5 -7.15 -13.07 -3.07
C PHE A 5 -7.14 -12.10 -1.89
N ASN A 6 -7.76 -10.95 -2.13
CA ASN A 6 -8.09 -9.93 -1.14
C ASN A 6 -9.60 -9.91 -0.92
N TRP A 7 -10.07 -10.34 0.24
CA TRP A 7 -11.45 -10.23 0.66
C TRP A 7 -11.70 -8.92 1.41
N CYS A 8 -12.53 -8.06 0.80
CA CYS A 8 -13.06 -6.86 1.45
C CYS A 8 -14.28 -7.27 2.30
N ALA A 9 -14.07 -7.49 3.59
CA ALA A 9 -15.04 -8.08 4.52
C ALA A 9 -16.03 -7.05 5.09
N VAL A 10 -16.67 -6.25 4.22
CA VAL A 10 -17.60 -5.19 4.61
C VAL A 10 -18.83 -5.12 3.71
N LYS A 11 -19.86 -4.39 4.17
CA LYS A 11 -21.00 -3.98 3.35
C LYS A 11 -20.53 -3.06 2.23
N TRP A 12 -21.08 -3.26 1.04
CA TRP A 12 -20.78 -2.42 -0.12
C TRP A 12 -21.79 -1.30 -0.23
N VAL A 13 -21.27 -0.09 -0.47
CA VAL A 13 -22.06 1.15 -0.58
C VAL A 13 -21.70 1.89 -1.86
N ASN A 14 -22.61 2.75 -2.31
CA ASN A 14 -22.44 3.58 -3.51
C ASN A 14 -21.36 4.67 -3.39
N VAL A 15 -20.79 4.89 -2.21
CA VAL A 15 -19.72 5.88 -1.97
C VAL A 15 -18.60 5.27 -1.14
N TRP A 16 -17.36 5.41 -1.59
CA TRP A 16 -16.21 5.04 -0.76
C TRP A 16 -16.14 5.98 0.44
N MET A 17 -16.32 5.44 1.65
CA MET A 17 -16.39 6.25 2.87
C MET A 17 -15.02 6.56 3.49
N GLY A 18 -13.94 5.94 3.00
CA GLY A 18 -12.55 6.21 3.40
C GLY A 18 -12.20 6.05 4.87
N LYS A 19 -13.18 5.57 5.64
CA LYS A 19 -13.08 5.22 7.03
C LYS A 19 -13.50 3.76 7.06
N ALA A 20 -12.73 2.93 7.74
CA ALA A 20 -13.23 1.70 8.32
C ALA A 20 -14.26 2.09 9.39
N ILE A 21 -15.35 2.71 8.97
CA ILE A 21 -16.56 2.74 9.76
C ILE A 21 -16.93 1.28 9.78
N PHE A 22 -17.02 0.71 10.98
CA PHE A 22 -17.80 -0.50 11.19
C PHE A 22 -19.06 -0.45 10.32
N GLN A 23 -19.66 -1.59 10.02
CA GLN A 23 -20.83 -1.72 9.13
C GLN A 23 -22.02 -0.75 9.40
N THR A 24 -21.97 0.05 10.46
CA THR A 24 -22.71 1.30 10.65
C THR A 24 -22.36 2.37 9.62
N ILE A 25 -23.13 2.39 8.54
CA ILE A 25 -23.15 3.49 7.57
C ILE A 25 -23.96 4.66 8.17
N PRO A 26 -23.39 5.85 8.40
CA PRO A 26 -24.17 7.01 8.84
C PRO A 26 -24.98 7.53 7.64
N THR A 27 -26.16 6.94 7.43
CA THR A 27 -27.06 7.21 6.30
C THR A 27 -27.44 8.69 6.18
N ASN A 28 -27.57 9.39 7.31
CA ASN A 28 -28.07 10.77 7.34
C ASN A 28 -27.05 11.85 6.95
N LYS A 29 -25.73 11.55 6.93
CA LYS A 29 -24.69 12.56 6.62
C LYS A 29 -24.01 12.39 5.26
N ASN A 30 -23.98 11.16 4.70
CA ASN A 30 -23.12 10.85 3.55
C ASN A 30 -23.86 10.41 2.28
N ARG A 31 -25.22 10.43 2.26
CA ARG A 31 -26.03 9.87 1.14
C ARG A 31 -25.63 8.42 0.75
N ALA A 32 -25.02 7.69 1.68
CA ALA A 32 -24.54 6.35 1.44
C ALA A 32 -25.72 5.37 1.41
N ILE A 33 -25.82 4.63 0.32
CA ILE A 33 -26.83 3.60 0.08
C ILE A 33 -26.12 2.26 0.07
N ILE A 34 -26.64 1.29 0.84
CA ILE A 34 -26.17 -0.09 0.81
C ILE A 34 -26.55 -0.69 -0.54
N LEU A 35 -25.55 -1.14 -1.29
CA LEU A 35 -25.71 -1.85 -2.55
C LEU A 35 -25.73 -3.36 -2.32
N GLN A 36 -24.91 -3.85 -1.40
CA GLN A 36 -24.82 -5.26 -1.05
C GLN A 36 -24.46 -5.39 0.43
N ASP A 37 -25.26 -6.17 1.16
CA ASP A 37 -24.90 -6.61 2.51
C ASP A 37 -23.98 -7.83 2.44
N GLN A 38 -23.01 -7.87 3.36
CA GLN A 38 -22.23 -9.07 3.63
C GLN A 38 -22.99 -9.91 4.66
N TYR A 39 -23.08 -11.22 4.43
CA TYR A 39 -23.70 -12.16 5.35
C TYR A 39 -22.67 -12.64 6.39
N TRP A 40 -23.09 -12.68 7.66
CA TRP A 40 -22.22 -13.05 8.80
C TRP A 40 -22.78 -14.22 9.60
N ASP A 41 -24.11 -14.34 9.67
CA ASP A 41 -24.80 -15.53 10.19
C ASP A 41 -24.82 -16.60 9.11
N VAL A 42 -23.66 -17.20 8.85
CA VAL A 42 -23.48 -18.25 7.83
C VAL A 42 -23.31 -19.61 8.50
N THR A 43 -23.84 -20.66 7.86
CA THR A 43 -23.67 -22.04 8.35
C THR A 43 -22.32 -22.62 7.92
N ASP A 44 -21.88 -23.69 8.58
CA ASP A 44 -20.64 -24.40 8.23
C ASP A 44 -20.69 -24.91 6.78
N GLU A 45 -21.86 -25.30 6.28
CA GLU A 45 -22.08 -25.71 4.89
C GLU A 45 -21.85 -24.55 3.91
N GLN A 46 -22.34 -23.35 4.23
CA GLN A 46 -22.12 -22.16 3.38
C GLN A 46 -20.65 -21.75 3.37
N ILE A 47 -19.96 -21.87 4.52
CA ILE A 47 -18.51 -21.64 4.59
C ILE A 47 -17.77 -22.70 3.77
N LYS A 48 -18.24 -23.96 3.80
CA LYS A 48 -17.64 -25.04 3.00
C LYS A 48 -17.83 -24.82 1.50
N GLU A 49 -19.01 -24.40 1.06
CA GLU A 49 -19.26 -24.03 -0.35
C GLU A 49 -18.33 -22.89 -0.80
N HIS A 50 -18.14 -21.88 0.05
CA HIS A 50 -17.19 -20.79 -0.21
C HIS A 50 -15.74 -21.31 -0.29
N TYR A 51 -15.36 -22.19 0.62
CA TYR A 51 -14.04 -22.82 0.62
C TYR A 51 -13.81 -23.65 -0.65
N ASP A 52 -14.77 -24.47 -1.06
CA ASP A 52 -14.64 -25.30 -2.27
C ASP A 52 -14.46 -24.44 -3.52
N TRP A 53 -15.13 -23.27 -3.56
CA TRP A 53 -14.87 -22.28 -4.59
C TRP A 53 -13.46 -21.69 -4.52
N LEU A 54 -12.93 -21.40 -3.33
CA LEU A 54 -11.56 -20.90 -3.14
C LEU A 54 -10.49 -21.96 -3.46
N SER A 55 -10.73 -23.21 -3.09
CA SER A 55 -9.78 -24.33 -3.16
C SER A 55 -9.23 -24.53 -4.58
N GLN A 56 -10.05 -24.38 -5.62
CA GLN A 56 -9.61 -24.46 -7.01
C GLN A 56 -8.47 -23.48 -7.34
N PHE A 57 -8.47 -22.31 -6.68
CA PHE A 57 -7.43 -21.30 -6.84
C PHE A 57 -6.27 -21.57 -5.90
N PHE A 58 -6.53 -22.02 -4.67
CA PHE A 58 -5.48 -22.37 -3.72
C PHE A 58 -4.56 -23.47 -4.25
N HIS A 59 -5.06 -24.40 -5.06
CA HIS A 59 -4.27 -25.43 -5.75
C HIS A 59 -3.59 -24.96 -7.05
N HIS A 60 -3.96 -23.79 -7.58
CA HIS A 60 -3.36 -23.25 -8.79
C HIS A 60 -1.86 -22.95 -8.62
N SER A 61 -1.03 -23.31 -9.60
CA SER A 61 0.45 -23.23 -9.50
C SER A 61 1.00 -21.81 -9.35
N ASN A 62 0.24 -20.80 -9.79
CA ASN A 62 0.57 -19.38 -9.61
C ASN A 62 -0.04 -18.75 -8.34
N TYR A 63 -0.78 -19.51 -7.53
CA TYR A 63 -1.31 -18.98 -6.28
C TYR A 63 -0.19 -18.87 -5.26
N ILE A 64 -0.05 -17.72 -4.61
CA ILE A 64 1.01 -17.47 -3.64
C ILE A 64 0.73 -18.27 -2.36
N ARG A 65 1.72 -19.04 -1.92
CA ARG A 65 1.71 -19.80 -0.66
C ARG A 65 2.95 -19.48 0.15
N VAL A 66 2.82 -19.49 1.47
CA VAL A 66 3.93 -19.38 2.43
C VAL A 66 3.95 -20.67 3.23
N ASP A 67 5.03 -21.43 3.19
CA ASP A 67 5.16 -22.72 3.89
C ASP A 67 3.95 -23.64 3.65
N ASN A 68 3.62 -23.89 2.38
CA ASN A 68 2.44 -24.66 1.96
C ASN A 68 1.07 -24.09 2.38
N GLN A 69 0.99 -22.91 3.00
CA GLN A 69 -0.27 -22.26 3.36
C GLN A 69 -0.70 -21.26 2.27
N PRO A 70 -1.90 -21.38 1.67
CA PRO A 70 -2.43 -20.37 0.76
C PRO A 70 -2.52 -19.00 1.44
N VAL A 71 -2.01 -17.96 0.79
CA VAL A 71 -2.14 -16.58 1.29
C VAL A 71 -3.56 -16.08 1.05
N PHE A 72 -4.20 -15.51 2.06
CA PHE A 72 -5.53 -14.90 1.92
C PHE A 72 -5.57 -13.59 2.71
N PHE A 73 -5.78 -12.48 2.00
CA PHE A 73 -5.78 -11.14 2.59
C PHE A 73 -7.20 -10.71 2.94
N CYS A 74 -7.41 -10.20 4.15
CA CYS A 74 -8.70 -9.72 4.61
C CYS A 74 -8.63 -8.22 4.92
N TYR A 75 -9.24 -7.42 4.06
CA TYR A 75 -9.33 -5.97 4.17
C TYR A 75 -10.60 -5.57 4.93
N ASN A 76 -10.47 -4.63 5.89
CA ASN A 76 -11.56 -4.10 6.70
C ASN A 76 -12.43 -5.17 7.40
N TRP A 77 -11.81 -6.06 8.16
CA TRP A 77 -12.49 -7.11 8.93
C TRP A 77 -13.05 -6.62 10.28
N ASP A 78 -13.88 -7.44 10.93
CA ASP A 78 -14.25 -7.30 12.35
C ASP A 78 -14.43 -8.69 13.01
N GLU A 79 -14.79 -8.73 14.30
CA GLU A 79 -14.91 -9.98 15.07
C GLU A 79 -15.80 -11.05 14.43
N ARG A 80 -16.80 -10.67 13.63
CA ARG A 80 -17.69 -11.61 12.93
C ARG A 80 -17.00 -12.32 11.78
N THR A 81 -15.88 -11.78 11.31
CA THR A 81 -15.05 -12.41 10.28
C THR A 81 -14.24 -13.58 10.87
N ILE A 82 -13.95 -13.56 12.17
CA ILE A 82 -13.05 -14.53 12.82
C ILE A 82 -13.57 -15.96 12.74
N PRO A 83 -14.84 -16.29 13.09
CA PRO A 83 -15.35 -17.66 12.96
C PRO A 83 -15.28 -18.20 11.53
N ILE A 84 -15.55 -17.35 10.54
CA ILE A 84 -15.49 -17.72 9.11
C ILE A 84 -14.04 -18.05 8.72
N LEU A 85 -13.08 -17.18 9.05
CA LEU A 85 -11.67 -17.40 8.75
C LEU A 85 -11.11 -18.64 9.46
N SER A 86 -11.55 -18.91 10.70
CA SER A 86 -11.19 -20.13 11.42
C SER A 86 -11.66 -21.38 10.68
N LYS A 87 -12.92 -21.40 10.22
CA LYS A 87 -13.46 -22.51 9.43
C LYS A 87 -12.79 -22.67 8.07
N LEU A 88 -12.49 -21.57 7.36
CA LEU A 88 -11.73 -21.64 6.11
C LEU A 88 -10.33 -22.23 6.32
N ARG A 89 -9.68 -21.94 7.46
CA ARG A 89 -8.40 -22.55 7.82
C ARG A 89 -8.51 -24.03 8.14
N GLU A 90 -9.56 -24.45 8.86
CA GLU A 90 -9.85 -25.88 9.11
C GLU A 90 -10.00 -26.63 7.78
N TYR A 91 -10.82 -26.11 6.87
CA TYR A 91 -11.00 -26.73 5.56
C TYR A 91 -9.72 -26.71 4.70
N ALA A 92 -8.85 -25.69 4.85
CA ALA A 92 -7.53 -25.70 4.21
C ALA A 92 -6.65 -26.85 4.69
N ILE A 93 -6.68 -27.15 5.98
CA ILE A 93 -5.95 -28.29 6.55
C ILE A 93 -6.51 -29.61 6.03
N GLU A 94 -7.84 -29.74 5.97
CA GLU A 94 -8.50 -30.93 5.40
C GLU A 94 -8.17 -31.14 3.92
N ASP A 95 -7.97 -30.06 3.17
CA ASP A 95 -7.57 -30.06 1.74
C ASP A 95 -6.06 -30.30 1.52
N GLY A 96 -5.31 -30.62 2.59
CA GLY A 96 -3.90 -30.99 2.52
C GLY A 96 -2.91 -29.81 2.54
N PHE A 97 -3.37 -28.60 2.86
CA PHE A 97 -2.48 -27.48 3.16
C PHE A 97 -2.07 -27.50 4.65
N ASP A 98 -0.99 -26.81 5.00
CA ASP A 98 -0.53 -26.73 6.39
C ASP A 98 -1.35 -25.73 7.23
N GLY A 99 -2.34 -25.08 6.61
CA GLY A 99 -3.13 -24.00 7.18
C GLY A 99 -3.59 -23.00 6.14
N LEU A 100 -3.92 -21.79 6.60
CA LEU A 100 -4.29 -20.65 5.76
C LEU A 100 -3.54 -19.43 6.29
N PHE A 101 -2.67 -18.87 5.44
CA PHE A 101 -1.82 -17.74 5.79
C PHE A 101 -2.62 -16.44 5.64
N LEU A 102 -3.06 -15.90 6.77
CA LEU A 102 -3.98 -14.77 6.80
C LEU A 102 -3.22 -13.45 6.94
N ILE A 103 -3.48 -12.54 6.03
CA ILE A 103 -2.97 -11.16 6.11
C ILE A 103 -4.14 -10.25 6.52
N GLN A 104 -3.95 -9.41 7.55
CA GLN A 104 -4.92 -8.38 7.91
C GLN A 104 -4.60 -7.03 7.28
N GLY A 105 -5.63 -6.35 6.74
CA GLY A 105 -5.51 -5.00 6.22
C GLY A 105 -5.59 -3.93 7.31
N ARG A 106 -4.64 -2.99 7.31
CA ARG A 106 -4.60 -1.85 8.22
C ARG A 106 -4.64 -0.52 7.46
N SER A 107 -5.27 0.47 8.08
CA SER A 107 -5.46 1.82 7.50
C SER A 107 -4.42 2.85 7.95
N ALA A 108 -3.33 2.42 8.61
CA ALA A 108 -2.27 3.31 9.09
C ALA A 108 -0.92 2.58 9.13
N MET A 109 0.14 3.28 8.73
CA MET A 109 1.52 2.81 8.80
C MET A 109 2.11 3.03 10.20
N PRO A 110 3.16 2.30 10.60
CA PRO A 110 3.86 2.55 11.85
C PRO A 110 4.53 3.92 11.85
N ASP A 111 4.45 4.64 12.96
CA ASP A 111 4.96 6.02 13.04
C ASP A 111 6.47 6.13 12.73
N HIS A 112 7.26 5.10 13.05
CA HIS A 112 8.72 5.11 12.89
C HIS A 112 9.19 5.20 11.44
N ILE A 113 8.36 4.86 10.44
CA ILE A 113 8.74 5.04 9.03
C ILE A 113 8.51 6.48 8.57
N TYR A 114 7.64 7.24 9.24
CA TYR A 114 7.32 8.59 8.82
C TYR A 114 8.39 9.60 9.23
N SER A 115 8.64 10.55 8.34
CA SER A 115 9.38 11.74 8.74
C SER A 115 8.49 12.73 9.50
N PRO A 116 9.09 13.61 10.33
CA PRO A 116 8.34 14.69 10.96
C PRO A 116 7.70 15.59 9.89
N PRO A 117 6.47 16.10 10.12
CA PRO A 117 5.82 17.00 9.17
C PRO A 117 6.67 18.27 8.98
N LYS A 118 6.82 18.72 7.72
CA LYS A 118 7.58 19.93 7.37
C LYS A 118 6.74 20.85 6.49
N ASN A 119 6.83 22.16 6.75
CA ASN A 119 6.29 23.23 5.90
C ASN A 119 4.80 23.09 5.54
N LEU A 120 3.98 22.59 6.46
CA LEU A 120 2.53 22.55 6.26
C LEU A 120 1.91 23.92 6.54
N THR A 121 0.90 24.31 5.75
CA THR A 121 0.04 25.44 6.12
C THR A 121 -0.69 25.13 7.42
N LYS A 122 -1.07 26.15 8.20
CA LYS A 122 -1.83 25.96 9.44
C LYS A 122 -3.08 25.08 9.24
N VAL A 123 -3.79 25.29 8.13
CA VAL A 123 -4.98 24.51 7.76
C VAL A 123 -4.64 23.04 7.52
N LEU A 124 -3.57 22.75 6.77
CA LEU A 124 -3.13 21.37 6.50
C LEU A 124 -2.61 20.69 7.77
N GLN A 125 -1.93 21.44 8.63
CA GLN A 125 -1.45 20.94 9.93
C GLN A 125 -2.63 20.56 10.83
N GLU A 126 -3.65 21.41 10.96
CA GLU A 126 -4.87 21.11 11.72
C GLU A 126 -5.61 19.91 11.13
N LYS A 127 -5.71 19.81 9.79
CA LYS A 127 -6.33 18.67 9.11
C LYS A 127 -5.55 17.38 9.38
N LEU A 128 -4.23 17.41 9.28
CA LEU A 128 -3.36 16.27 9.58
C LEU A 128 -3.51 15.80 11.02
N MET A 129 -3.45 16.72 12.00
CA MET A 129 -3.60 16.36 13.42
C MET A 129 -4.97 15.72 13.70
N ARG A 130 -6.06 16.27 13.14
CA ARG A 130 -7.40 15.67 13.26
C ARG A 130 -7.47 14.29 12.61
N THR A 131 -6.83 14.13 11.45
CA THR A 131 -6.74 12.85 10.76
C THR A 131 -5.96 11.83 11.59
N MET A 132 -4.78 12.17 12.11
CA MET A 132 -3.98 11.27 12.93
C MET A 132 -4.73 10.85 14.20
N GLN A 133 -5.34 11.81 14.92
CA GLN A 133 -6.18 11.51 16.08
C GLN A 133 -7.35 10.58 15.69
N THR A 134 -7.95 10.81 14.52
CA THR A 134 -9.01 9.93 14.00
C THR A 134 -8.47 8.54 13.68
N LEU A 135 -7.31 8.42 13.02
CA LEU A 135 -6.68 7.14 12.69
C LEU A 135 -6.19 6.39 13.92
N GLU A 136 -5.84 7.07 15.01
CA GLU A 136 -5.57 6.44 16.30
C GLU A 136 -6.86 5.90 16.94
N THR A 137 -7.98 6.62 16.81
CA THR A 137 -9.29 6.18 17.34
C THR A 137 -10.02 5.15 16.46
N LEU A 138 -9.78 5.17 15.14
CA LEU A 138 -10.41 4.30 14.13
C LEU A 138 -9.51 3.16 13.68
N GLY A 139 -8.19 3.35 13.77
CA GLY A 139 -7.25 2.25 13.64
C GLY A 139 -7.76 1.17 14.57
N MET A 140 -7.86 -0.06 14.04
CA MET A 140 -8.19 -1.22 14.85
C MET A 140 -7.34 -1.12 16.09
N ASP A 141 -7.97 -0.78 17.22
CA ASP A 141 -7.32 -0.92 18.49
C ASP A 141 -7.06 -2.42 18.54
N ASP A 142 -5.81 -2.82 18.33
CA ASP A 142 -5.42 -4.23 18.32
C ASP A 142 -5.82 -4.91 19.65
N ASN A 143 -6.19 -4.12 20.67
CA ASN A 143 -6.74 -4.56 21.94
C ASN A 143 -8.27 -4.76 21.96
N LYS A 144 -9.01 -4.23 20.99
CA LYS A 144 -10.48 -4.31 20.95
C LYS A 144 -10.97 -5.60 20.28
N PHE A 145 -10.19 -6.18 19.37
CA PHE A 145 -10.53 -7.41 18.67
C PHE A 145 -9.37 -8.39 18.70
N ASP A 146 -9.66 -9.67 18.95
CA ASP A 146 -8.67 -10.73 18.87
C ASP A 146 -8.21 -10.93 17.42
N SER A 147 -7.00 -10.43 17.12
CA SER A 147 -6.35 -10.53 15.81
C SER A 147 -5.37 -11.71 15.73
N SER A 148 -5.34 -12.58 16.75
CA SER A 148 -4.37 -13.69 16.83
C SER A 148 -4.49 -14.71 15.69
N ILE A 149 -5.63 -14.74 14.99
CA ILE A 149 -5.81 -15.58 13.82
C ILE A 149 -4.91 -15.16 12.64
N PHE A 150 -4.55 -13.89 12.53
CA PHE A 150 -3.76 -13.38 11.41
C PHE A 150 -2.28 -13.75 11.58
N ASN A 151 -1.61 -14.02 10.46
CA ASN A 151 -0.17 -14.32 10.43
C ASN A 151 0.64 -13.04 10.22
N GLN A 152 0.11 -12.11 9.42
CA GLN A 152 0.81 -10.92 8.96
C GLN A 152 -0.14 -9.72 8.88
N SER A 153 0.38 -8.49 8.94
CA SER A 153 -0.39 -7.29 8.55
C SER A 153 0.09 -6.70 7.23
N MET A 154 -0.80 -6.00 6.54
CA MET A 154 -0.46 -5.12 5.43
C MET A 154 -1.11 -3.76 5.67
N ALA A 155 -0.30 -2.71 5.69
CA ALA A 155 -0.76 -1.35 5.95
C ALA A 155 -0.61 -0.48 4.71
N TYR A 156 -1.61 0.36 4.43
CA TYR A 156 -1.46 1.46 3.48
C TYR A 156 -1.45 2.79 4.23
N PRO A 157 -0.62 3.76 3.81
CA PRO A 157 -0.61 5.07 4.42
C PRO A 157 -1.88 5.83 4.06
N TYR A 158 -2.40 6.61 5.01
CA TYR A 158 -3.47 7.55 4.68
C TYR A 158 -2.93 8.63 3.73
N PRO A 159 -3.58 8.92 2.59
CA PRO A 159 -3.00 9.79 1.56
C PRO A 159 -2.53 11.17 2.02
N LEU A 160 -3.28 11.83 2.93
CA LEU A 160 -2.84 13.11 3.48
C LEU A 160 -1.57 12.97 4.32
N GLU A 161 -1.50 11.93 5.16
CA GLU A 161 -0.34 11.70 6.02
C GLU A 161 0.88 11.34 5.16
N TYR A 162 0.71 10.46 4.17
CA TYR A 162 1.74 10.07 3.23
C TYR A 162 2.45 11.25 2.56
N ILE A 163 1.69 12.29 2.22
CA ILE A 163 2.22 13.50 1.57
C ILE A 163 2.77 14.50 2.56
N ALA A 164 2.12 14.67 3.71
CA ALA A 164 2.58 15.58 4.74
C ALA A 164 3.83 15.06 5.49
N ARG A 165 3.95 13.74 5.59
CA ARG A 165 4.98 12.98 6.28
C ARG A 165 5.48 11.89 5.33
N PRO A 166 6.36 12.19 4.36
CA PRO A 166 6.93 11.16 3.51
C PRO A 166 7.75 10.16 4.33
N PHE A 167 7.81 8.92 3.87
CA PHE A 167 8.59 7.85 4.48
C PHE A 167 10.09 8.15 4.50
N THR A 168 10.74 7.51 5.46
CA THR A 168 12.18 7.50 5.70
C THR A 168 12.63 6.17 6.25
N VAL A 169 13.87 5.81 5.93
CA VAL A 169 14.56 4.75 6.65
C VAL A 169 14.82 5.24 8.08
N PRO A 170 14.38 4.51 9.12
CA PRO A 170 14.61 4.91 10.50
C PRO A 170 16.10 4.96 10.84
N GLN A 171 16.53 5.93 11.65
CA GLN A 171 17.94 6.09 12.00
C GLN A 171 18.51 4.86 12.73
N TRP A 172 17.71 4.19 13.56
CA TRP A 172 18.11 2.96 14.24
C TRP A 172 18.44 1.85 13.24
N CYS A 173 17.70 1.77 12.13
CA CYS A 173 17.93 0.77 11.09
C CYS A 173 19.21 1.04 10.31
N LEU A 174 19.51 2.32 10.06
CA LEU A 174 20.78 2.71 9.44
C LEU A 174 21.97 2.42 10.36
N ALA A 175 21.80 2.64 11.66
CA ALA A 175 22.86 2.40 12.65
C ALA A 175 23.09 0.91 12.92
N LYS A 176 22.02 0.11 12.96
CA LYS A 176 22.03 -1.32 13.24
C LYS A 176 21.01 -2.06 12.37
N PRO A 177 21.38 -2.39 11.11
CA PRO A 177 20.51 -3.15 10.23
C PRO A 177 20.17 -4.52 10.84
N HIS A 178 18.95 -4.99 10.61
CA HIS A 178 18.40 -6.25 11.12
C HIS A 178 18.28 -6.36 12.65
N GLU A 179 18.54 -5.28 13.40
CA GLU A 179 18.38 -5.22 14.85
C GLU A 179 17.35 -4.14 15.23
N PRO A 180 16.04 -4.37 15.04
CA PRO A 180 15.05 -3.38 15.40
C PRO A 180 15.10 -3.10 16.91
N PRO A 181 14.96 -1.84 17.36
CA PRO A 181 15.07 -1.49 18.79
C PRO A 181 13.90 -2.04 19.63
N PHE A 182 12.91 -2.64 18.97
CA PHE A 182 11.73 -3.24 19.58
C PHE A 182 11.86 -4.76 19.76
N THR A 183 13.08 -5.33 19.66
CA THR A 183 13.36 -6.75 19.91
C THR A 183 13.26 -7.10 21.40
N SER A 184 12.04 -7.07 21.89
CA SER A 184 11.47 -7.95 22.92
C SER A 184 9.97 -7.78 22.79
N LEU A 185 9.24 -8.84 22.40
CA LEU A 185 7.77 -8.90 22.32
C LEU A 185 7.13 -8.76 23.72
N GLY A 186 7.40 -7.64 24.41
CA GLY A 186 6.90 -7.29 25.73
C GLY A 186 5.79 -6.23 25.69
N GLU A 187 5.66 -5.45 24.61
CA GLU A 187 4.56 -4.51 24.43
C GLU A 187 4.00 -4.62 23.01
N ARG A 188 2.97 -5.46 22.89
CA ARG A 188 2.18 -5.85 21.69
C ARG A 188 2.95 -6.70 20.67
N LYS A 189 2.53 -7.96 20.52
CA LYS A 189 2.90 -8.84 19.41
C LYS A 189 2.41 -8.23 18.09
N ARG A 190 3.16 -7.30 17.49
CA ARG A 190 2.87 -6.83 16.14
C ARG A 190 3.39 -7.88 15.16
N HIS A 191 2.51 -8.35 14.29
CA HIS A 191 2.91 -9.22 13.18
C HIS A 191 3.95 -8.48 12.30
N PRO A 192 4.81 -9.22 11.58
CA PRO A 192 5.58 -8.63 10.49
C PRO A 192 4.62 -7.87 9.57
N GLU A 193 4.97 -6.67 9.14
CA GLU A 193 4.04 -5.82 8.39
C GLU A 193 4.54 -5.57 6.96
N ILE A 194 3.68 -5.83 5.98
CA ILE A 194 3.89 -5.47 4.58
C ILE A 194 3.56 -3.99 4.42
N PHE A 195 4.54 -3.24 3.92
CA PHE A 195 4.41 -1.79 3.77
C PHE A 195 3.79 -1.44 2.43
N GLY A 196 2.69 -0.70 2.50
CA GLY A 196 1.99 -0.14 1.35
C GLY A 196 2.55 1.22 0.93
N VAL A 197 2.53 1.47 -0.36
CA VAL A 197 2.94 2.73 -1.00
C VAL A 197 1.82 3.14 -1.97
N VAL A 198 1.57 4.44 -2.11
CA VAL A 198 0.59 4.98 -3.07
C VAL A 198 1.26 5.86 -4.11
N THR A 199 0.73 5.88 -5.33
CA THR A 199 1.26 6.71 -6.43
C THR A 199 0.79 8.15 -6.34
N ALA A 200 -0.49 8.39 -6.08
CA ALA A 200 -1.11 9.69 -5.81
C ALA A 200 -2.48 9.51 -5.12
N PHE A 201 -3.27 10.57 -4.94
CA PHE A 201 -4.68 10.44 -4.57
C PHE A 201 -5.51 11.60 -5.12
N ASP A 202 -6.51 11.28 -5.94
CA ASP A 202 -7.49 12.24 -6.47
C ASP A 202 -8.85 11.54 -6.58
N ASN A 203 -9.76 11.85 -5.67
CA ASN A 203 -11.12 11.31 -5.71
C ASN A 203 -12.16 12.32 -6.26
N SER A 204 -11.70 13.41 -6.90
CA SER A 204 -12.59 14.36 -7.58
C SER A 204 -13.46 13.74 -8.69
N PRO A 205 -13.07 12.66 -9.40
CA PRO A 205 -13.97 11.99 -10.34
C PRO A 205 -15.20 11.36 -9.66
N ARG A 206 -15.13 11.10 -8.35
CA ARG A 206 -16.17 10.41 -7.58
C ARG A 206 -16.91 11.31 -6.59
N ARG A 207 -16.48 12.57 -6.44
CA ARG A 207 -16.99 13.49 -5.41
C ARG A 207 -17.24 14.88 -5.97
N PRO A 208 -18.28 15.59 -5.48
CA PRO A 208 -18.43 17.01 -5.77
C PRO A 208 -17.17 17.79 -5.37
N ASP A 209 -16.78 18.80 -6.15
CA ASP A 209 -15.51 19.54 -6.02
C ASP A 209 -15.17 19.97 -4.58
N LYS A 210 -16.16 20.40 -3.80
CA LYS A 210 -15.96 20.88 -2.42
C LYS A 210 -15.74 19.76 -1.39
N GLU A 211 -16.01 18.52 -1.76
CA GLU A 211 -15.89 17.32 -0.91
C GLU A 211 -14.76 16.39 -1.37
N ALA A 212 -14.19 16.66 -2.54
CA ALA A 212 -13.04 15.95 -3.08
C ALA A 212 -11.77 16.24 -2.27
N SER A 213 -10.86 15.28 -2.31
CA SER A 213 -9.55 15.37 -1.72
C SER A 213 -8.54 14.99 -2.79
N VAL A 214 -7.64 15.93 -3.06
CA VAL A 214 -6.52 15.75 -3.98
C VAL A 214 -5.25 15.87 -3.16
N TYR A 215 -4.43 14.84 -3.20
CA TYR A 215 -3.12 14.76 -2.56
C TYR A 215 -2.11 14.23 -3.57
N ASN A 216 -0.85 14.62 -3.40
CA ASN A 216 0.23 14.25 -4.31
C ASN A 216 0.10 14.84 -5.73
N GLU A 217 -0.51 16.01 -5.87
CA GLU A 217 -0.63 16.72 -7.15
C GLU A 217 0.67 17.42 -7.59
N GLY A 218 0.73 17.86 -8.84
CA GLY A 218 1.82 18.65 -9.39
C GLY A 218 2.36 18.13 -10.72
N PRO A 219 3.49 18.66 -11.19
CA PRO A 219 4.08 18.21 -12.45
C PRO A 219 4.55 16.74 -12.36
N PRO A 220 4.53 15.98 -13.47
CA PRO A 220 4.84 14.55 -13.50
C PRO A 220 6.13 14.15 -12.75
N HIS A 221 7.21 14.91 -12.92
CA HIS A 221 8.49 14.64 -12.25
C HIS A 221 8.37 14.69 -10.72
N ALA A 222 7.61 15.63 -10.17
CA ALA A 222 7.46 15.78 -8.72
C ALA A 222 6.65 14.62 -8.10
N ILE A 223 5.66 14.12 -8.84
CA ILE A 223 4.88 12.93 -8.44
C ILE A 223 5.80 11.71 -8.40
N LEU A 224 6.59 11.50 -9.46
CA LEU A 224 7.55 10.41 -9.56
C LEU A 224 8.62 10.47 -8.46
N GLU A 225 9.16 11.66 -8.14
CA GLU A 225 10.15 11.80 -7.06
C GLU A 225 9.57 11.46 -5.69
N ARG A 226 8.33 11.89 -5.40
CA ARG A 226 7.67 11.54 -4.14
C ARG A 226 7.38 10.04 -4.06
N PHE A 227 6.94 9.42 -5.15
CA PHE A 227 6.78 7.97 -5.22
C PHE A 227 8.12 7.23 -5.02
N ARG A 228 9.18 7.63 -5.74
CA ARG A 228 10.53 7.06 -5.63
C ARG A 228 11.05 7.07 -4.19
N ARG A 229 10.94 8.22 -3.52
CA ARG A 229 11.41 8.37 -2.14
C ARG A 229 10.70 7.43 -1.18
N ASN A 230 9.38 7.37 -1.26
CA ASN A 230 8.58 6.53 -0.38
C ASN A 230 8.79 5.04 -0.67
N LEU A 231 8.82 4.66 -1.95
CA LEU A 231 9.11 3.30 -2.37
C LEU A 231 10.49 2.86 -1.93
N PHE A 232 11.51 3.71 -2.06
CA PHE A 232 12.86 3.43 -1.57
C PHE A 232 12.86 3.12 -0.08
N ALA A 233 12.22 3.96 0.73
CA ALA A 233 12.15 3.76 2.18
C ALA A 233 11.44 2.45 2.53
N ALA A 234 10.32 2.12 1.87
CA ALA A 234 9.59 0.88 2.09
C ALA A 234 10.40 -0.37 1.69
N VAL A 235 11.02 -0.36 0.51
CA VAL A 235 11.85 -1.48 0.01
C VAL A 235 13.10 -1.67 0.88
N TYR A 236 13.79 -0.58 1.24
CA TYR A 236 14.93 -0.65 2.17
C TYR A 236 14.49 -1.17 3.54
N TYR A 237 13.34 -0.72 4.05
CA TYR A 237 12.83 -1.15 5.34
C TYR A 237 12.60 -2.66 5.39
N GLN A 238 11.85 -3.18 4.42
CA GLN A 238 11.60 -4.62 4.30
C GLN A 238 12.92 -5.39 4.21
N THR A 239 13.86 -4.90 3.40
CA THR A 239 15.13 -5.58 3.14
C THR A 239 16.04 -5.59 4.38
N CYS A 240 16.22 -4.44 5.04
CA CYS A 240 17.33 -4.19 5.97
C CYS A 240 16.92 -3.88 7.41
N CYS A 241 15.67 -3.49 7.67
CA CYS A 241 15.25 -3.07 9.02
C CYS A 241 14.55 -4.17 9.82
N LEU A 242 14.09 -5.23 9.14
CA LEU A 242 13.53 -6.42 9.77
C LEU A 242 14.63 -7.45 10.06
N GLU A 243 14.40 -8.27 11.09
CA GLU A 243 15.26 -9.42 11.40
C GLU A 243 15.40 -10.35 10.18
N ARG A 244 16.59 -10.96 10.02
CA ARG A 244 16.93 -11.71 8.79
C ARG A 244 15.99 -12.88 8.50
N ASN A 245 15.50 -13.55 9.54
CA ASN A 245 14.73 -14.78 9.43
C ASN A 245 13.25 -14.58 9.79
N LEU A 246 12.77 -13.33 9.83
CA LEU A 246 11.40 -13.04 10.27
C LEU A 246 10.34 -13.57 9.28
N VAL A 247 10.66 -13.52 7.99
CA VAL A 247 9.84 -14.00 6.87
C VAL A 247 10.78 -14.24 5.69
N GLU A 248 10.69 -15.41 5.05
CA GLU A 248 11.53 -15.74 3.88
C GLU A 248 11.24 -14.80 2.70
N ASP A 249 9.96 -14.59 2.40
CA ASP A 249 9.51 -13.70 1.32
C ASP A 249 9.09 -12.32 1.86
N LYS A 250 9.69 -11.29 1.27
CA LYS A 250 9.48 -9.89 1.67
C LYS A 250 8.69 -9.15 0.60
N PHE A 251 7.60 -8.51 1.02
CA PHE A 251 6.71 -7.79 0.13
C PHE A 251 6.68 -6.29 0.44
N VAL A 252 6.50 -5.50 -0.61
CA VAL A 252 6.02 -4.11 -0.55
C VAL A 252 4.77 -4.08 -1.42
N ALA A 253 3.69 -3.51 -0.90
CA ALA A 253 2.44 -3.39 -1.63
C ALA A 253 2.33 -2.01 -2.27
N ILE A 254 1.73 -1.93 -3.46
CA ILE A 254 1.50 -0.67 -4.16
C ILE A 254 0.00 -0.60 -4.46
N ASN A 255 -0.67 0.40 -3.91
CA ASN A 255 -2.05 0.70 -4.25
C ASN A 255 -2.04 1.73 -5.38
N ALA A 256 -2.50 1.40 -6.58
CA ALA A 256 -2.89 0.09 -7.13
C ALA A 256 -2.43 -0.02 -8.58
N TRP A 257 -2.65 -1.18 -9.23
CA TRP A 257 -2.41 -1.28 -10.67
C TRP A 257 -3.21 -0.21 -11.43
N ASN A 258 -4.52 -0.11 -11.23
CA ASN A 258 -5.42 0.71 -12.06
C ASN A 258 -6.58 1.36 -11.28
N GLU A 259 -6.37 1.80 -10.05
CA GLU A 259 -7.39 2.58 -9.30
C GLU A 259 -7.45 4.04 -9.80
N TRP A 260 -7.92 4.19 -11.03
CA TRP A 260 -8.03 5.49 -11.71
C TRP A 260 -9.04 6.43 -11.05
N GLY A 261 -10.10 5.88 -10.46
CA GLY A 261 -11.15 6.68 -9.81
C GLY A 261 -10.69 7.37 -8.51
N GLU A 262 -9.52 7.00 -7.99
CA GLU A 262 -8.86 7.67 -6.86
C GLU A 262 -7.47 8.18 -7.23
N GLY A 263 -7.11 8.22 -8.52
CA GLY A 263 -5.81 8.69 -8.98
C GLY A 263 -4.62 7.84 -8.49
N MET A 264 -4.85 6.64 -7.97
CA MET A 264 -3.84 5.74 -7.41
C MET A 264 -3.27 4.75 -8.44
N ALA A 265 -3.46 4.99 -9.74
CA ALA A 265 -3.01 4.07 -10.78
C ALA A 265 -1.48 4.00 -10.91
N LEU A 266 -0.95 2.79 -11.05
CA LEU A 266 0.42 2.46 -11.42
C LEU A 266 0.56 2.24 -12.93
N GLU A 267 -0.55 1.85 -13.58
CA GLU A 267 -0.69 1.62 -15.01
C GLU A 267 -0.13 2.81 -15.84
N PRO A 268 0.60 2.54 -16.94
CA PRO A 268 1.15 3.60 -17.77
C PRO A 268 0.10 4.60 -18.26
N SER A 269 0.44 5.89 -18.22
CA SER A 269 -0.49 6.98 -18.54
C SER A 269 0.09 7.94 -19.58
N ASP A 270 -0.77 8.81 -20.13
CA ASP A 270 -0.35 9.94 -20.97
C ASP A 270 0.35 11.06 -20.19
N VAL A 271 0.27 11.04 -18.84
CA VAL A 271 0.88 12.03 -17.94
C VAL A 271 2.29 11.63 -17.50
N VAL A 272 2.47 10.38 -17.04
CA VAL A 272 3.76 9.88 -16.50
C VAL A 272 4.40 8.78 -17.35
N GLY A 273 3.75 8.32 -18.43
CA GLY A 273 4.23 7.18 -19.22
C GLY A 273 4.39 5.94 -18.36
N ALA A 274 5.48 5.19 -18.56
CA ALA A 274 5.87 4.07 -17.71
C ALA A 274 6.63 4.48 -16.43
N GLY A 275 6.68 5.77 -16.08
CA GLY A 275 7.59 6.32 -15.08
C GLY A 275 7.50 5.66 -13.70
N PHE A 276 6.31 5.23 -13.26
CA PHE A 276 6.20 4.49 -11.99
C PHE A 276 6.82 3.08 -12.08
N LEU A 277 6.64 2.37 -13.19
CA LEU A 277 7.22 1.04 -13.40
C LEU A 277 8.75 1.12 -13.49
N GLU A 278 9.27 2.13 -14.18
CA GLU A 278 10.70 2.44 -14.25
C GLU A 278 11.24 2.75 -12.85
N THR A 279 10.51 3.55 -12.06
CA THR A 279 10.87 3.86 -10.68
C THR A 279 10.95 2.61 -9.80
N ILE A 280 10.02 1.65 -9.96
CA ILE A 280 10.06 0.37 -9.23
C ILE A 280 11.33 -0.40 -9.57
N ARG A 281 11.63 -0.55 -10.87
CA ARG A 281 12.86 -1.22 -11.35
C ARG A 281 14.10 -0.56 -10.74
N ASP A 282 14.20 0.76 -10.84
CA ASP A 282 15.38 1.52 -10.43
C ASP A 282 15.58 1.49 -8.91
N VAL A 283 14.51 1.63 -8.13
CA VAL A 283 14.58 1.53 -6.65
C VAL A 283 15.03 0.14 -6.22
N LYS A 284 14.48 -0.93 -6.81
CA LYS A 284 14.91 -2.31 -6.50
C LYS A 284 16.39 -2.51 -6.80
N ALA A 285 16.85 -2.05 -7.97
CA ALA A 285 18.26 -2.12 -8.35
C ALA A 285 19.16 -1.29 -7.41
N GLN A 286 18.70 -0.11 -7.01
CA GLN A 286 19.41 0.75 -6.07
C GLN A 286 19.58 0.07 -4.71
N VAL A 287 18.48 -0.44 -4.11
CA VAL A 287 18.53 -1.12 -2.80
C VAL A 287 19.42 -2.36 -2.85
N ALA A 288 19.32 -3.16 -3.92
CA ALA A 288 20.18 -4.33 -4.11
C ALA A 288 21.67 -3.96 -4.19
N ARG A 289 22.00 -2.84 -4.84
CA ARG A 289 23.39 -2.36 -4.98
C ARG A 289 23.97 -1.79 -3.69
N ILE A 290 23.21 -0.99 -2.94
CA ILE A 290 23.70 -0.37 -1.70
C ILE A 290 23.73 -1.37 -0.53
N GLY A 291 22.88 -2.40 -0.58
CA GLY A 291 22.70 -3.33 0.52
C GLY A 291 22.19 -2.64 1.79
N CYS A 292 22.63 -3.14 2.95
CA CYS A 292 22.18 -2.62 4.24
C CYS A 292 23.20 -1.72 4.94
N ASN A 293 24.26 -1.27 4.24
CA ASN A 293 25.38 -0.56 4.85
C ASN A 293 25.10 0.93 5.14
N GLY A 294 23.88 1.43 4.88
CA GLY A 294 23.49 2.82 5.09
C GLY A 294 24.10 3.83 4.11
N ASP A 295 25.27 3.52 3.55
CA ASP A 295 25.92 4.30 2.49
C ASP A 295 25.05 4.32 1.22
N GLY A 296 24.80 5.52 0.68
CA GLY A 296 23.96 5.69 -0.51
C GLY A 296 22.44 5.70 -0.24
N VAL A 297 22.01 5.64 1.02
CA VAL A 297 20.63 5.98 1.40
C VAL A 297 20.42 7.50 1.19
N PRO A 298 19.38 7.92 0.44
CA PRO A 298 19.12 9.33 0.21
C PRO A 298 18.96 10.10 1.53
N VAL A 299 19.89 11.01 1.80
CA VAL A 299 19.83 11.86 2.99
C VAL A 299 18.69 12.86 2.83
N GLN A 300 17.85 13.02 3.86
CA GLN A 300 16.95 14.16 3.91
C GLN A 300 17.78 15.43 4.07
N SER A 301 18.03 16.17 2.99
CA SER A 301 18.67 17.47 3.07
C SER A 301 17.90 18.35 4.07
N ARG A 302 18.56 18.72 5.18
CA ARG A 302 18.15 19.86 6.00
C ARG A 302 18.39 21.10 5.14
N GLY A 303 17.35 21.58 4.45
CA GLY A 303 17.33 22.87 3.74
C GLY A 303 18.52 23.15 2.80
N SER A 304 18.28 23.14 1.49
CA SER A 304 19.10 23.85 0.50
C SER A 304 20.60 23.47 0.44
N SER A 305 20.93 22.51 -0.42
CA SER A 305 21.96 22.73 -1.45
C SER A 305 21.80 21.65 -2.52
N THR A 306 21.67 22.12 -3.76
CA THR A 306 21.64 21.32 -4.98
C THR A 306 23.02 20.75 -5.23
N ASN A 307 23.23 19.47 -4.90
CA ASN A 307 23.87 18.62 -5.89
C ASN A 307 22.76 18.24 -6.88
N PRO A 308 22.95 18.39 -8.20
CA PRO A 308 21.90 18.04 -9.14
C PRO A 308 21.67 16.53 -9.02
N ILE A 309 20.55 16.18 -8.38
CA ILE A 309 19.94 14.88 -8.52
C ILE A 309 19.56 14.80 -9.99
N GLU A 310 20.04 13.78 -10.71
CA GLU A 310 19.69 13.58 -12.12
C GLU A 310 18.18 13.74 -12.28
N THR A 311 17.79 14.72 -13.07
CA THR A 311 16.41 14.97 -13.42
C THR A 311 15.83 13.73 -14.11
N ALA A 312 14.51 13.54 -14.03
CA ALA A 312 13.86 12.46 -14.77
C ALA A 312 14.19 12.48 -16.28
N ASP A 313 14.46 13.67 -16.83
CA ASP A 313 14.91 13.85 -18.21
C ASP A 313 16.37 13.39 -18.42
N GLU A 314 17.28 13.60 -17.48
CA GLU A 314 18.66 13.09 -17.50
C GLU A 314 18.70 11.57 -17.34
N ILE A 315 17.88 11.00 -16.43
CA ILE A 315 17.73 9.55 -16.26
C ILE A 315 17.14 8.92 -17.53
N ARG A 316 16.10 9.54 -18.10
CA ARG A 316 15.48 9.10 -19.35
C ARG A 316 16.47 9.18 -20.52
N ALA A 317 17.24 10.27 -20.65
CA ALA A 317 18.24 10.43 -21.70
C ALA A 317 19.36 9.38 -21.60
N ARG A 318 19.82 9.06 -20.38
CA ARG A 318 20.79 7.97 -20.16
C ARG A 318 20.21 6.62 -20.56
N LEU A 319 18.99 6.30 -20.10
CA LEU A 319 18.32 5.03 -20.42
C LEU A 319 18.04 4.88 -21.92
N ILE A 320 17.69 5.95 -22.63
CA ILE A 320 17.53 5.96 -24.10
C ILE A 320 18.84 5.60 -24.78
N ASN A 321 19.97 6.17 -24.34
CA ASN A 321 21.29 5.88 -24.89
C ASN A 321 21.77 4.45 -24.58
N GLU A 322 21.40 3.88 -23.43
CA GLU A 322 21.84 2.54 -22.99
C GLU A 322 20.96 1.40 -23.55
N THR A 323 19.66 1.65 -23.78
CA THR A 323 18.69 0.58 -24.10
C THR A 323 18.08 0.68 -25.50
N GLY A 324 18.29 1.78 -26.22
CA GLY A 324 17.80 1.97 -27.59
C GLY A 324 16.27 2.03 -27.73
N TRP A 325 15.52 2.19 -26.63
CA TRP A 325 14.07 2.24 -26.65
C TRP A 325 13.54 3.64 -27.04
N PHE A 326 12.80 3.70 -28.14
CA PHE A 326 12.17 4.92 -28.63
C PHE A 326 10.74 5.07 -28.07
N TYR A 327 10.52 6.01 -27.14
CA TYR A 327 9.19 6.57 -26.91
C TYR A 327 9.21 8.06 -27.22
N ASN A 328 8.59 8.46 -28.32
CA ASN A 328 8.47 9.85 -28.75
C ASN A 328 7.06 10.35 -28.40
N PRO A 329 6.86 11.14 -27.34
CA PRO A 329 5.55 11.75 -27.10
C PRO A 329 5.28 12.76 -28.22
N MET A 330 4.24 12.50 -29.03
CA MET A 330 3.83 13.39 -30.12
C MET A 330 3.79 14.84 -29.63
N THR A 331 4.63 15.68 -30.22
CA THR A 331 4.66 17.10 -29.89
C THR A 331 3.41 17.77 -30.45
N LYS A 332 3.01 18.94 -29.91
CA LYS A 332 1.88 19.73 -30.45
C LYS A 332 1.99 20.03 -31.95
N SER A 333 3.17 19.89 -32.55
CA SER A 333 3.39 20.03 -34.00
C SER A 333 2.83 18.85 -34.82
N ASP A 334 2.79 17.65 -34.25
CA ASP A 334 2.33 16.43 -34.93
C ASP A 334 0.80 16.36 -35.05
N LYS A 335 0.08 16.99 -34.12
CA LYS A 335 -1.39 17.10 -34.16
C LYS A 335 -1.91 17.97 -35.31
N LYS A 336 -1.09 18.87 -35.87
CA LYS A 336 -1.50 19.71 -37.02
C LYS A 336 -1.42 18.99 -38.37
N LYS A 337 -0.67 17.89 -38.48
CA LYS A 337 -0.51 17.16 -39.75
C LYS A 337 -1.58 16.09 -40.00
N LYS A 338 -2.30 15.63 -38.98
CA LYS A 338 -3.39 14.63 -39.12
C LYS A 338 -4.80 15.21 -39.26
N GLY A 339 -4.94 16.53 -39.37
CA GLY A 339 -6.23 17.22 -39.56
C GLY A 339 -6.57 17.59 -41.01
N LYS A 340 -5.82 17.06 -41.98
CA LYS A 340 -6.11 17.20 -43.42
C LYS A 340 -5.75 15.89 -44.12
N GLU A 341 -6.68 14.94 -44.09
CA GLU A 341 -6.94 13.99 -45.17
C GLU A 341 -8.32 13.37 -44.94
#